data_AF-A0A455UBH3-F1
#
_entry.id   AF-A0A455UBH3-F1
#
_cell.length_a   1.000
_cell.length_b   1.000
_cell.length_c   1.000
_cell.angle_alpha   90.00
_cell.angle_beta   90.00
_cell.angle_gamma   90.00
#
_symmetry.space_group_name_H-M   'P 1'
#
loop_
_entity.id
_entity.type
_entity.pdbx_description
1 polymer ?
#
loop_
_entity_poly.entity_id
_entity_poly.type
_entity_poly.pdbx_seq_one_letter_code
_entity_poly.pdbx_strand_id
1 'polypeptide(L)'
;MMSGQLHDVLPQGERLNVDASPQAILFDLDGTLVDTAPDLAKATNALRAHHGLSPLPYEVIRGQVSNGGSALVTLALGLEVNSAEHTLARQFLLDAYEQAVAVHSRVFPPLDRVAKRVAWRPATLGDSDQ
;
A
#
# COMPACT_ATOMS: atom_id res chain seq x y z
N MET A 1 -30.68 -53.93 13.32
CA MET A 1 -31.31 -52.82 12.59
C MET A 1 -31.22 -51.58 13.49
N MET A 2 -30.39 -50.61 13.09
CA MET A 2 -30.49 -49.14 13.30
C MET A 2 -30.58 -48.60 14.74
N SER A 3 -29.85 -47.57 15.17
CA SER A 3 -28.92 -46.61 14.56
C SER A 3 -28.19 -45.92 15.72
N GLY A 4 -26.86 -45.76 15.64
CA GLY A 4 -26.12 -44.90 16.57
C GLY A 4 -26.29 -43.43 16.17
N GLN A 5 -26.52 -42.56 17.15
CA GLN A 5 -26.56 -41.11 16.94
C GLN A 5 -25.49 -40.49 17.83
N LEU A 6 -24.28 -40.33 17.28
CA LEU A 6 -23.21 -39.54 17.85
C LEU A 6 -23.56 -38.07 17.64
N HIS A 7 -23.94 -37.37 18.70
CA HIS A 7 -23.99 -35.91 18.70
C HIS A 7 -22.55 -35.40 18.86
N ASP A 8 -21.94 -35.04 17.74
CA ASP A 8 -20.67 -34.32 17.70
C ASP A 8 -20.95 -32.85 18.05
N VAL A 9 -20.53 -32.41 19.24
CA VAL A 9 -20.67 -31.03 19.70
C VAL A 9 -19.51 -30.23 19.12
N LEU A 10 -19.72 -29.61 17.96
CA LEU A 10 -18.79 -28.61 17.45
C LEU A 10 -18.85 -27.35 18.34
N PRO A 11 -17.70 -26.76 18.74
CA PRO A 11 -17.69 -25.49 19.46
C PRO A 11 -18.29 -24.42 18.54
N GLN A 12 -19.33 -23.73 19.02
CA GLN A 12 -19.90 -22.60 18.31
C GLN A 12 -18.82 -21.54 18.16
N GLY A 13 -18.40 -21.30 16.92
CA GLY A 13 -17.49 -20.21 16.58
C GLY A 13 -18.09 -18.89 17.06
N GLU A 14 -17.29 -18.14 17.80
CA GLU A 14 -17.59 -16.78 18.21
C GLU A 14 -17.89 -15.94 16.95
N ARG A 15 -19.18 -15.66 16.71
CA ARG A 15 -19.58 -14.74 15.64
C ARG A 15 -19.12 -13.35 16.08
N LEU A 16 -18.18 -12.76 15.35
CA LEU A 16 -17.84 -11.35 15.49
C LEU A 16 -19.15 -10.55 15.42
N ASN A 17 -19.43 -9.80 16.48
CA ASN A 17 -20.60 -8.94 16.55
C ASN A 17 -20.41 -7.76 15.58
N VAL A 18 -20.95 -7.90 14.37
CA VAL A 18 -20.83 -6.90 13.28
C VAL A 18 -21.70 -5.65 13.49
N ASP A 19 -22.42 -5.56 14.61
CA ASP A 19 -23.24 -4.38 14.96
C ASP A 19 -22.43 -3.25 15.62
N ALA A 20 -21.15 -3.48 15.92
CA ALA A 20 -20.25 -2.44 16.43
C ALA A 20 -19.76 -1.53 15.29
N SER A 21 -20.09 -0.24 15.37
CA SER A 21 -19.52 0.76 14.45
C SER A 21 -18.01 0.86 14.64
N PRO A 22 -17.20 0.88 13.57
CA PRO A 22 -15.75 0.97 13.69
C PRO A 22 -15.36 2.27 14.39
N GLN A 23 -14.52 2.17 15.41
CA GLN A 23 -14.05 3.33 16.17
C GLN A 23 -13.01 4.16 15.39
N ALA A 24 -12.36 3.56 14.39
CA ALA A 24 -11.41 4.21 13.49
C ALA A 24 -11.42 3.55 12.10
N ILE A 25 -11.02 4.32 11.09
CA ILE A 25 -10.77 3.85 9.73
C ILE A 25 -9.38 4.32 9.33
N LEU A 26 -8.50 3.37 8.97
CA LEU A 26 -7.18 3.67 8.43
C LEU A 26 -7.27 3.57 6.90
N PHE A 27 -6.80 4.62 6.22
CA PHE A 27 -6.65 4.62 4.77
C PHE A 27 -5.16 4.57 4.43
N ASP A 28 -4.81 3.71 3.49
CA ASP A 28 -3.53 3.84 2.80
C ASP A 28 -3.54 5.08 1.89
N LEU A 29 -2.37 5.63 1.54
CA LEU A 29 -2.25 6.81 0.68
C LEU A 29 -2.23 6.43 -0.80
N ASP A 30 -1.24 5.62 -1.16
CA ASP A 30 -0.86 5.32 -2.55
C ASP A 30 -1.85 4.35 -3.20
N GLY A 31 -2.47 4.77 -4.31
CA GLY A 31 -3.47 3.93 -4.99
C GLY A 31 -4.82 3.84 -4.26
N THR A 32 -4.97 4.49 -3.09
CA THR A 32 -6.23 4.56 -2.33
C THR A 32 -6.78 5.98 -2.28
N LEU A 33 -6.05 6.93 -1.68
CA LEU A 33 -6.47 8.33 -1.59
C LEU A 33 -5.94 9.14 -2.77
N VAL A 34 -4.70 8.85 -3.18
CA VAL A 34 -4.00 9.58 -4.24
C VAL A 34 -3.52 8.58 -5.29
N ASP A 35 -3.77 8.89 -6.57
CA ASP A 35 -3.18 8.19 -7.70
C ASP A 35 -1.73 8.69 -7.88
N THR A 36 -0.80 8.10 -7.11
CA THR A 36 0.65 8.40 -7.17
C THR A 36 1.38 7.60 -8.23
N ALA A 37 0.69 6.69 -8.93
CA ALA A 37 1.29 5.79 -9.89
C ALA A 37 2.04 6.49 -11.05
N PRO A 38 1.56 7.61 -11.63
CA PRO A 38 2.30 8.31 -12.69
C PRO A 38 3.70 8.74 -12.26
N ASP A 39 3.82 9.33 -11.07
CA ASP A 39 5.08 9.89 -10.56
C ASP A 39 6.03 8.76 -10.10
N LEU A 40 5.49 7.73 -9.43
CA LEU A 40 6.27 6.55 -9.05
C LEU A 40 6.75 5.72 -10.25
N ALA A 41 5.96 5.65 -11.33
CA ALA A 41 6.40 5.00 -12.56
C ALA A 41 7.57 5.72 -13.22
N LYS A 42 7.57 7.06 -13.20
CA LYS A 42 8.69 7.87 -13.68
C LYS A 42 9.95 7.62 -12.85
N ALA A 43 9.85 7.65 -11.53
CA ALA A 43 10.97 7.36 -10.63
C ALA A 43 11.51 5.93 -10.83
N THR A 44 10.62 4.95 -11.00
CA THR A 44 10.98 3.54 -11.21
C THR A 44 11.75 3.35 -12.52
N ASN A 45 11.31 4.00 -13.60
CA ASN A 45 12.01 3.95 -14.88
C ASN A 45 13.31 4.78 -14.87
N ALA A 46 13.42 5.82 -14.04
CA ALA A 46 14.68 6.52 -13.80
C ALA A 46 15.70 5.61 -13.09
N LEU A 47 15.28 4.83 -12.09
CA LEU A 47 16.12 3.82 -11.45
C LEU A 47 16.62 2.79 -12.48
N ARG A 48 15.73 2.25 -13.33
CA ARG A 48 16.14 1.31 -14.38
C ARG A 48 17.15 1.92 -15.36
N ALA A 49 16.93 3.17 -15.78
CA ALA A 49 17.84 3.89 -16.66
C ALA A 49 19.22 4.10 -16.01
N HIS A 50 19.27 4.42 -14.71
CA HIS A 50 20.52 4.53 -13.95
C HIS A 50 21.33 3.22 -13.96
N HIS A 51 20.65 2.08 -13.97
CA HIS A 51 21.25 0.74 -14.08
C HIS A 51 21.42 0.24 -15.53
N GLY A 52 21.19 1.09 -16.54
CA GLY A 52 21.34 0.72 -17.95
C GLY A 52 20.28 -0.25 -18.50
N LEU A 53 19.13 -0.36 -17.82
CA LEU A 53 18.04 -1.24 -18.22
C LEU A 53 16.96 -0.48 -19.00
N SER A 54 16.33 -1.16 -19.97
CA SER A 54 15.17 -0.64 -20.69
C SER A 54 13.99 -0.34 -19.76
N PRO A 55 13.16 0.68 -20.04
CA PRO A 55 12.01 1.01 -19.19
C PRO A 55 10.99 -0.13 -19.15
N LEU A 56 10.27 -0.24 -18.03
CA LEU A 56 9.10 -1.10 -17.88
C LEU A 56 7.83 -0.38 -18.38
N PRO A 57 6.84 -1.14 -18.90
CA PRO A 57 5.53 -0.60 -19.21
C PRO A 57 4.85 0.01 -17.99
N TYR A 58 4.14 1.12 -18.19
CA TYR A 58 3.44 1.84 -17.11
C TYR A 58 2.51 0.93 -16.30
N GLU A 59 1.70 0.11 -16.98
CA GLU A 59 0.71 -0.76 -16.32
C GLU A 59 1.33 -1.79 -15.38
N VAL A 60 2.54 -2.27 -15.71
CA VAL A 60 3.29 -3.21 -14.87
C VAL A 60 3.70 -2.52 -13.56
N ILE A 61 4.17 -1.28 -13.67
CA ILE A 61 4.58 -0.50 -12.50
C ILE A 61 3.35 -0.09 -11.67
N ARG A 62 2.29 0.38 -12.32
CA ARG A 62 1.02 0.78 -11.67
C ARG A 62 0.46 -0.33 -10.80
N GLY A 63 0.53 -1.59 -11.26
CA GLY A 63 0.08 -2.76 -10.49
C GLY A 63 0.88 -3.06 -9.21
N GLN A 64 2.02 -2.39 -8.99
CA GLN A 64 2.88 -2.60 -7.82
C GLN A 64 2.96 -1.39 -6.89
N VAL A 65 2.37 -0.25 -7.25
CA VAL A 65 2.47 1.00 -6.48
C VAL A 65 1.94 0.84 -5.05
N SER A 66 0.79 0.18 -4.86
CA SER A 66 0.21 -0.08 -3.54
C SER A 66 0.99 -1.06 -2.67
N ASN A 67 1.99 -1.75 -3.24
CA ASN A 67 2.89 -2.64 -2.50
C ASN A 67 4.14 -1.91 -1.99
N GLY A 68 4.26 -0.61 -2.29
CA GLY A 68 5.28 0.29 -1.76
C GLY A 68 6.64 0.25 -2.49
N GLY A 69 7.53 1.16 -2.10
CA GLY A 69 8.82 1.37 -2.78
C GLY A 69 9.73 0.14 -2.82
N SER A 70 9.68 -0.74 -1.81
CA SER A 70 10.48 -1.97 -1.83
C SER A 70 10.04 -2.95 -2.92
N ALA A 71 8.72 -3.08 -3.15
CA ALA A 71 8.19 -3.89 -4.23
C ALA A 71 8.57 -3.29 -5.59
N LEU A 72 8.57 -1.96 -5.72
CA LEU A 72 9.01 -1.27 -6.93
C LEU A 72 10.49 -1.50 -7.25
N VAL A 73 11.38 -1.51 -6.25
CA VAL A 73 12.80 -1.84 -6.45
C VAL A 73 12.98 -3.29 -6.90
N THR A 74 12.30 -4.22 -6.24
CA THR A 74 12.35 -5.64 -6.63
C THR A 74 11.78 -5.85 -8.03
N LEU A 75 10.69 -5.17 -8.40
CA LEU A 75 10.17 -5.17 -9.77
C LEU A 75 11.19 -4.58 -10.76
N ALA A 76 11.82 -3.46 -10.40
CA ALA A 76 12.71 -2.72 -11.29
C ALA A 76 14.02 -3.45 -11.55
N LEU A 77 14.59 -4.13 -10.56
CA LEU A 77 15.96 -4.65 -10.63
C LEU A 77 16.08 -6.15 -10.32
N GLY A 78 15.01 -6.81 -9.84
CA GLY A 78 15.06 -8.21 -9.43
C GLY A 78 15.88 -8.45 -8.17
N LEU A 79 16.15 -7.42 -7.38
CA LEU A 79 16.96 -7.51 -6.16
C LEU A 79 16.20 -8.16 -5.01
N GLU A 80 16.91 -8.98 -4.24
CA GLU A 80 16.42 -9.52 -2.98
C GLU A 80 16.18 -8.41 -1.97
N VAL A 81 15.02 -8.48 -1.31
CA VAL A 81 14.63 -7.51 -0.27
C VAL A 81 15.63 -7.58 0.89
N ASN A 82 15.97 -6.42 1.45
CA ASN A 82 16.94 -6.25 2.55
C ASN A 82 18.43 -6.47 2.19
N SER A 83 18.77 -6.69 0.92
CA SER A 83 20.17 -6.56 0.49
C SER A 83 20.66 -5.10 0.58
N ALA A 84 21.97 -4.91 0.69
CA ALA A 84 22.55 -3.57 0.71
C ALA A 84 22.26 -2.82 -0.60
N GLU A 85 22.31 -3.53 -1.72
CA GLU A 85 21.98 -3.05 -3.05
C GLU A 85 20.51 -2.63 -3.14
N HIS A 86 19.59 -3.42 -2.58
CA HIS A 86 18.16 -3.07 -2.54
C HIS A 86 17.92 -1.80 -1.71
N THR A 87 18.59 -1.67 -0.57
CA THR A 87 18.50 -0.48 0.28
C THR A 87 18.98 0.77 -0.46
N LEU A 88 20.11 0.70 -1.16
CA LEU A 88 20.65 1.80 -1.95
C LEU A 88 19.73 2.15 -3.14
N ALA A 89 19.24 1.14 -3.86
CA ALA A 89 18.31 1.34 -4.96
C ALA A 89 16.97 1.95 -4.50
N ARG A 90 16.51 1.58 -3.30
CA ARG A 90 15.32 2.17 -2.68
C ARG A 90 15.54 3.63 -2.32
N GLN A 91 16.70 4.00 -1.79
CA GLN A 91 17.02 5.40 -1.54
C GLN A 91 17.03 6.20 -2.84
N PHE A 92 17.69 5.69 -3.89
CA PHE A 92 17.67 6.33 -5.20
C PHE A 92 16.24 6.52 -5.73
N LEU A 93 15.38 5.50 -5.62
CA LEU A 93 13.98 5.59 -6.04
C LEU A 93 13.26 6.72 -5.32
N LEU A 94 13.46 6.85 -4.00
CA LEU A 94 12.85 7.89 -3.18
C LEU A 94 13.36 9.28 -3.57
N ASP A 95 14.67 9.44 -3.76
CA ASP A 95 15.26 10.70 -4.21
C ASP A 95 14.73 11.11 -5.59
N ALA A 96 14.65 10.15 -6.52
CA ALA A 96 14.12 10.37 -7.87
C ALA A 96 12.62 10.71 -7.85
N TYR A 97 11.86 10.13 -6.93
CA TYR A 97 10.45 10.46 -6.71
C TYR A 97 10.30 11.86 -6.09
N GLU A 98 11.11 12.22 -5.12
CA GLU A 98 11.09 13.53 -4.45
C GLU A 98 11.32 14.69 -5.42
N GLN A 99 12.26 14.53 -6.36
CA GLN A 99 12.57 15.52 -7.41
C GLN A 99 11.38 15.85 -8.33
N ALA A 100 10.36 14.99 -8.36
CA ALA A 100 9.15 15.18 -9.16
C ALA A 100 7.88 14.81 -8.39
N VAL A 101 7.89 15.00 -7.07
CA VAL A 101 6.77 14.59 -6.21
C VAL A 101 5.52 15.39 -6.54
N ALA A 102 4.38 14.69 -6.63
CA ALA A 102 3.07 15.27 -6.86
C ALA A 102 2.91 16.14 -8.13
N VAL A 103 3.78 15.96 -9.14
CA VAL A 103 3.66 16.66 -10.42
C VAL A 103 2.46 16.15 -11.22
N HIS A 104 2.20 14.85 -11.16
CA HIS A 104 1.06 14.22 -11.84
C HIS A 104 0.12 13.46 -10.90
N SER A 105 0.47 13.33 -9.62
CA SER A 105 -0.38 12.71 -8.61
C SER A 105 -1.69 13.47 -8.43
N ARG A 106 -2.81 12.75 -8.37
CA ARG A 106 -4.15 13.34 -8.21
C ARG A 106 -4.94 12.59 -7.15
N VAL A 107 -5.70 13.33 -6.33
CA VAL A 107 -6.68 12.71 -5.42
C VAL A 107 -7.70 11.93 -6.23
N PHE A 108 -7.99 10.70 -5.83
CA PHE A 108 -9.05 9.93 -6.48
C PHE A 108 -10.41 10.62 -6.28
N PRO A 109 -11.20 10.82 -7.35
CA PRO A 109 -12.45 11.58 -7.27
C PRO A 109 -13.38 11.16 -6.12
N PRO A 110 -13.62 9.86 -5.83
CA PRO A 110 -14.55 9.44 -4.77
C PRO A 110 -14.22 9.95 -3.37
N LEU A 111 -12.98 10.40 -3.11
CA LEU A 111 -12.56 10.84 -1.79
C LEU A 111 -13.23 12.15 -1.37
N ASP A 112 -13.60 12.99 -2.33
CA ASP A 112 -14.36 14.22 -2.09
C ASP A 112 -15.72 13.98 -1.40
N ARG A 113 -16.30 12.78 -1.60
CA ARG A 113 -17.59 12.36 -1.01
C ARG A 113 -17.42 11.76 0.37
N VAL A 114 -16.30 11.08 0.63
CA VAL A 114 -16.02 10.42 1.92
C VAL A 114 -15.62 11.44 2.97
N ALA A 115 -14.77 12.41 2.62
CA ALA A 115 -14.30 13.46 3.52
C ALA A 115 -15.46 14.31 4.10
N LYS A 116 -16.58 14.44 3.39
CA LYS A 116 -17.77 15.19 3.84
C LYS A 116 -18.61 14.48 4.92
N ARG A 117 -18.41 13.17 5.13
CA ARG A 117 -19.23 12.34 6.03
C ARG A 117 -18.52 11.86 7.27
N VAL A 118 -17.20 12.00 7.33
CA VAL A 118 -16.39 11.60 8.49
C VAL A 118 -15.94 12.87 9.17
N ALA A 119 -16.30 13.07 10.45
CA ALA A 119 -15.75 14.15 11.26
C ALA A 119 -14.25 13.87 11.46
N TRP A 120 -13.42 14.41 10.56
CA TRP A 120 -11.97 14.23 10.62
C TRP A 120 -11.46 14.74 11.97
N ARG A 121 -10.95 13.82 12.78
CA ARG A 121 -10.17 14.12 13.98
C ARG A 121 -8.82 13.45 13.78
N PRO A 122 -7.73 14.21 13.59
CA PRO A 122 -6.41 13.60 13.49
C PRO A 122 -6.16 12.80 14.77
N ALA A 123 -5.72 11.55 14.62
CA ALA A 123 -5.21 10.80 15.75
C ALA A 123 -3.93 11.50 16.21
N THR A 124 -3.92 12.01 17.44
CA THR A 124 -2.67 12.35 18.11
C THR A 124 -2.00 11.03 18.44
N LEU A 125 -0.91 10.69 17.73
CA LEU A 125 0.05 9.72 18.22
C LEU A 125 0.55 10.30 19.54
N GLY A 126 0.07 9.75 20.67
CA GLY A 126 0.50 10.20 21.98
C GLY A 126 2.00 10.00 22.10
N ASP A 127 2.69 11.00 22.65
CA ASP A 127 4.08 10.89 23.06
C ASP A 127 4.18 9.72 24.04
N SER A 128 4.59 8.56 23.55
CA SER A 128 4.92 7.41 24.37
C SER A 128 6.38 7.54 24.80
N ASP A 129 6.64 8.54 25.63
CA ASP A 129 7.81 8.63 26.49
C ASP A 129 7.32 8.63 27.95
N GLN A 130 7.17 7.41 28.49
CA GLN A 130 7.31 7.11 29.93
C GLN A 130 8.01 5.77 30.08
#